data_AF-A0A930MUR8-F1
#
_entry.id   AF-A0A930MUR8-F1
#
_cell.length_a   1.000
_cell.length_b   1.000
_cell.length_c   1.000
_cell.angle_alpha   90.00
_cell.angle_beta   90.00
_cell.angle_gamma   90.00
#
_symmetry.space_group_name_H-M   'P 1'
#
loop_
_entity.id
_entity.type
_entity.pdbx_description
1 polymer ?
#
loop_
_entity_poly.entity_id
_entity_poly.type
_entity_poly.pdbx_seq_one_letter_code
_entity_poly.pdbx_strand_id
1 'polypeptide(L)'
;MNIKNILCLSALALSMGLSSCSDVLDLKPIDYSGANDFWNKPSRVKNYMDGLHINLRNLAWSRTVTLGELRGGIYLTGAGADGSALYNGDIISQNLSED
;
A
#
# COMPACT_ATOMS: atom_id res chain seq x y z
N MET A 1 29.06 -6.55 -56.65
CA MET A 1 28.97 -5.69 -55.45
C MET A 1 30.39 -5.40 -54.98
N ASN A 2 30.79 -4.13 -54.87
CA ASN A 2 32.17 -3.76 -54.51
C ASN A 2 32.50 -4.12 -53.06
N ILE A 3 33.74 -4.52 -52.79
CA ILE A 3 34.19 -4.96 -51.46
C ILE A 3 33.98 -3.88 -50.38
N LYS A 4 34.05 -2.60 -50.78
CA LYS A 4 33.74 -1.44 -49.94
C LYS A 4 32.27 -1.43 -49.49
N ASN A 5 31.33 -1.80 -50.36
CA ASN A 5 29.91 -1.85 -50.03
C ASN A 5 29.59 -3.01 -49.07
N ILE A 6 30.28 -4.14 -49.22
CA ILE A 6 30.14 -5.30 -48.31
C ILE A 6 30.61 -4.91 -46.91
N LEU A 7 31.76 -4.23 -46.81
CA LEU A 7 32.34 -3.80 -45.53
C LEU A 7 31.48 -2.74 -44.81
N CYS A 8 30.89 -1.81 -45.58
CA CYS A 8 29.91 -0.86 -45.04
C CYS A 8 28.63 -1.54 -44.55
N LEU A 9 28.10 -2.52 -45.29
CA LEU A 9 26.89 -3.24 -44.88
C LEU A 9 27.12 -4.06 -43.61
N SER A 10 28.28 -4.70 -43.47
CA SER A 10 28.64 -5.44 -42.26
C SER A 10 28.81 -4.52 -41.05
N ALA A 11 29.42 -3.34 -41.24
CA ALA A 11 29.58 -2.36 -40.17
C ALA A 11 28.22 -1.81 -39.69
N LEU A 12 27.30 -1.58 -40.62
CA LEU A 12 25.94 -1.12 -40.29
C LEU A 12 25.15 -2.18 -39.52
N ALA A 13 25.20 -3.44 -39.94
CA ALA A 13 24.54 -4.55 -39.26
C ALA A 13 25.07 -4.77 -37.82
N LEU A 14 26.39 -4.66 -37.61
CA LEU A 14 27.01 -4.74 -36.29
C LEU A 14 26.58 -3.57 -35.38
N SER A 15 26.44 -2.36 -35.93
CA SER A 15 26.02 -1.18 -35.16
C SER A 15 24.58 -1.28 -34.65
N MET A 16 23.69 -1.97 -35.37
CA MET A 16 22.29 -2.20 -34.97
C MET A 16 22.15 -3.24 -33.85
N GLY A 17 23.11 -4.16 -33.70
CA GLY A 17 23.09 -5.17 -32.63
C GLY A 17 23.52 -4.64 -31.26
N LEU A 18 24.32 -3.55 -31.25
CA LEU A 18 24.85 -2.95 -30.02
C LEU A 18 23.89 -1.96 -29.35
N SER A 19 22.84 -1.52 -30.05
CA SER A 19 21.81 -0.61 -29.52
C SER A 19 20.61 -1.35 -28.90
N SER A 20 20.68 -2.68 -28.76
CA SER A 20 19.65 -3.45 -28.07
C SER A 20 19.65 -3.08 -26.58
N CYS A 21 18.66 -2.28 -26.19
CA CYS A 21 18.53 -1.66 -24.88
C CYS A 21 18.04 -2.66 -23.80
N SER A 22 18.69 -3.83 -23.72
CA SER A 22 18.27 -4.96 -22.85
C SER A 22 18.18 -4.56 -21.38
N ASP A 23 19.18 -3.84 -20.86
CA ASP A 23 19.24 -3.44 -19.45
C ASP A 23 18.22 -2.35 -19.08
N VAL A 24 17.72 -1.58 -20.06
CA VAL A 24 16.62 -0.63 -19.84
C VAL A 24 15.27 -1.33 -19.80
N LEU A 25 15.16 -2.50 -20.43
CA LEU A 25 13.92 -3.26 -20.46
C LEU A 25 13.73 -4.15 -19.22
N ASP A 26 14.82 -4.56 -18.56
CA ASP A 26 14.76 -5.32 -17.30
C ASP A 26 14.78 -4.42 -16.05
N LEU A 27 14.03 -3.32 -16.11
CA LEU A 27 13.92 -2.37 -15.02
C LEU A 27 12.84 -2.82 -14.03
N LYS A 28 13.26 -3.42 -12.92
CA LYS A 28 12.36 -3.58 -11.76
C LYS A 28 12.13 -2.23 -11.08
N PRO A 29 10.93 -1.92 -10.58
CA PRO A 29 10.70 -0.66 -9.88
C PRO A 29 11.60 -0.57 -8.64
N ILE A 30 12.14 0.64 -8.40
CA ILE A 30 13.19 0.91 -7.40
C ILE A 30 12.77 0.46 -5.99
N ASP A 31 11.47 0.47 -5.69
CA ASP A 31 10.90 0.11 -4.38
C ASP A 31 9.85 -1.01 -4.45
N TYR A 32 9.87 -1.84 -5.50
CA TYR A 32 8.95 -2.96 -5.61
C TYR A 32 9.41 -4.15 -4.79
N SER A 33 8.68 -4.45 -3.71
CA SER A 33 8.87 -5.67 -2.94
C SER A 33 7.96 -6.78 -3.46
N GLY A 34 8.34 -7.38 -4.59
CA GLY A 34 7.64 -8.53 -5.16
C GLY A 34 7.84 -9.81 -4.34
N ALA A 35 6.97 -10.81 -4.54
CA ALA A 35 6.96 -12.07 -3.78
C ALA A 35 8.34 -12.78 -3.74
N ASN A 36 9.13 -12.67 -4.81
CA ASN A 36 10.42 -13.34 -4.93
C ASN A 36 11.57 -12.68 -4.13
N ASP A 37 11.44 -11.42 -3.73
CA ASP A 37 12.51 -10.67 -3.04
C ASP A 37 12.09 -10.02 -1.71
N PHE A 38 10.82 -10.20 -1.32
CA PHE A 38 10.27 -9.59 -0.11
C PHE A 38 11.03 -10.02 1.16
N TRP A 39 11.29 -11.32 1.31
CA TRP A 39 11.85 -11.93 2.53
C TRP A 39 13.38 -11.96 2.60
N ASN A 40 14.08 -11.45 1.59
CA ASN A 40 15.53 -11.61 1.48
C ASN A 40 16.34 -10.56 2.27
N LYS A 41 15.70 -9.50 2.78
CA LYS A 41 16.37 -8.42 3.54
C LYS A 41 15.76 -8.27 4.93
N PRO A 42 16.57 -8.25 6.01
CA PRO A 42 16.07 -8.08 7.37
C PRO A 42 15.24 -6.79 7.59
N SER A 43 15.61 -5.70 6.91
CA SER A 43 14.87 -4.43 6.98
C SER A 43 13.44 -4.55 6.46
N ARG A 44 13.20 -5.37 5.43
CA ARG A 44 11.86 -5.59 4.89
C ARG A 44 10.97 -6.37 5.84
N VAL A 45 11.51 -7.38 6.51
CA VAL A 45 10.79 -8.14 7.54
C VAL A 45 10.39 -7.24 8.72
N LYS A 46 11.30 -6.37 9.15
CA LYS A 46 11.00 -5.36 10.19
C LYS A 46 9.89 -4.41 9.75
N ASN A 47 10.02 -3.80 8.59
CA ASN A 47 9.02 -2.86 8.07
C ASN A 47 7.64 -3.52 7.88
N TYR A 48 7.62 -4.79 7.47
CA TYR A 48 6.37 -5.57 7.39
C TYR A 48 5.71 -5.71 8.76
N MET A 49 6.50 -6.10 9.78
CA MET A 49 6.00 -6.21 11.15
C MET A 49 5.51 -4.86 11.68
N ASP A 50 6.22 -3.78 11.40
CA ASP A 50 5.79 -2.42 11.79
C ASP A 50 4.47 -2.04 11.10
N GLY A 51 4.32 -2.37 9.81
CA GLY A 51 3.08 -2.18 9.06
C GLY A 51 1.89 -2.95 9.67
N LEU A 52 2.10 -4.21 10.08
CA LEU A 52 1.07 -4.99 10.78
C LEU A 52 0.65 -4.33 12.10
N HIS A 53 1.61 -3.84 12.89
CA HIS A 53 1.30 -3.16 14.16
C HIS A 53 0.57 -1.83 13.95
N ILE A 54 0.95 -1.06 12.92
CA ILE A 54 0.25 0.18 12.56
C ILE A 54 -1.18 -0.14 12.13
N ASN A 55 -1.39 -1.16 11.29
CA ASN A 55 -2.73 -1.57 10.87
C ASN A 55 -3.60 -1.96 12.07
N LEU A 56 -3.06 -2.76 12.99
CA LEU A 56 -3.75 -3.13 14.22
C LEU A 56 -4.11 -1.89 15.06
N ARG A 57 -3.16 -0.96 15.23
CA ARG A 57 -3.35 0.29 15.99
C ARG A 57 -4.41 1.20 15.35
N ASN A 58 -4.41 1.34 14.03
CA ASN A 58 -5.39 2.16 13.32
C ASN A 58 -6.82 1.66 13.52
N LEU A 59 -6.98 0.36 13.78
CA LEU A 59 -8.27 -0.28 14.02
C LEU A 59 -8.63 -0.37 15.52
N ALA A 60 -7.77 0.13 16.42
CA ALA A 60 -7.97 0.03 17.86
C ALA A 60 -9.24 0.77 18.32
N TRP A 61 -9.54 1.93 17.76
CA TRP A 61 -10.76 2.67 18.12
C TRP A 61 -12.03 1.86 17.79
N SER A 62 -12.15 1.40 16.56
CA SER A 62 -13.31 0.62 16.11
C SER A 62 -13.45 -0.69 16.92
N ARG A 63 -12.35 -1.40 17.16
CA ARG A 63 -12.39 -2.71 17.81
C ARG A 63 -12.56 -2.64 19.33
N THR A 64 -11.82 -1.74 19.98
CA THR A 64 -11.83 -1.66 21.44
C THR A 64 -12.94 -0.76 21.94
N VAL A 65 -13.10 0.43 21.36
CA VAL A 65 -14.07 1.42 21.87
C VAL A 65 -15.43 1.22 21.23
N THR A 66 -15.54 1.25 19.91
CA THR A 66 -16.84 1.17 19.23
C THR A 66 -17.54 -0.17 19.49
N LEU A 67 -16.84 -1.29 19.33
CA LEU A 67 -17.41 -2.62 19.55
C LEU A 67 -17.39 -3.08 21.01
N GLY A 68 -16.40 -2.63 21.79
CA GLY A 68 -16.21 -3.10 23.17
C GLY A 68 -16.91 -2.28 24.25
N GLU A 69 -17.01 -0.95 24.08
CA GLU A 69 -17.43 -0.04 25.15
C GLU A 69 -18.70 0.74 24.82
N LEU A 70 -18.80 1.35 23.64
CA LEU A 70 -19.91 2.28 23.32
C LEU A 70 -21.29 1.61 23.41
N ARG A 71 -21.34 0.30 23.14
CA ARG A 71 -22.55 -0.53 23.19
C ARG A 71 -22.91 -1.03 24.60
N GLY A 72 -22.12 -0.69 25.62
CA GLY A 72 -22.23 -1.19 26.99
C GLY A 72 -23.30 -0.50 27.87
N GLY A 73 -24.01 0.51 27.34
CA GLY A 73 -25.12 1.17 28.05
C GLY A 73 -24.73 2.18 29.13
N ILE A 74 -23.43 2.49 29.28
CA ILE A 74 -22.92 3.48 30.24
C ILE A 74 -22.83 4.91 29.67
N TYR A 75 -22.90 5.05 28.34
CA TYR A 75 -22.74 6.32 27.65
C TYR A 75 -24.09 7.00 27.40
N LEU A 76 -24.07 8.33 27.41
CA LEU A 76 -25.24 9.17 27.13
C LEU A 76 -25.34 9.50 25.64
N THR A 77 -26.56 9.70 25.15
CA THR A 77 -26.87 10.14 23.78
C THR A 77 -27.63 11.46 23.80
N GLY A 78 -27.63 12.21 22.69
CA GLY A 78 -28.34 13.49 22.59
C GLY A 78 -27.42 14.70 22.77
N ALA A 79 -27.84 15.68 23.56
CA ALA A 79 -27.05 16.91 23.80
C ALA A 79 -26.32 16.87 25.15
N GLY A 80 -25.09 17.37 25.16
CA GLY A 80 -24.30 17.59 26.37
C GLY A 80 -24.83 18.76 27.21
N ALA A 81 -24.24 18.95 28.39
CA ALA A 81 -24.62 20.04 29.29
C ALA A 81 -24.37 21.44 28.70
N ASP A 82 -23.49 21.55 27.71
CA ASP A 82 -23.19 22.76 26.94
C ASP A 82 -24.13 22.93 25.71
N GLY A 83 -25.06 22.00 25.51
CA GLY A 83 -25.98 21.99 24.36
C GLY A 83 -25.37 21.44 23.07
N SER A 84 -24.10 20.99 23.07
CA SER A 84 -23.47 20.38 21.90
C SER A 84 -23.96 18.95 21.68
N ALA A 85 -23.99 18.49 20.42
CA ALA A 85 -24.37 17.11 20.10
C ALA A 85 -23.27 16.12 20.55
N LEU A 86 -23.68 15.08 21.27
CA LEU A 86 -22.79 13.99 21.67
C LEU A 86 -22.54 13.04 20.48
N TYR A 87 -21.29 12.60 20.34
CA TYR A 87 -20.86 11.72 19.25
C TYR A 87 -21.29 10.26 19.47
N ASN A 88 -21.38 9.51 18.36
CA ASN A 88 -21.65 8.06 18.34
C ASN A 88 -23.00 7.62 18.93
N GLY A 89 -24.00 8.52 18.98
CA GLY A 89 -25.32 8.23 19.54
C GLY A 89 -26.01 7.00 18.94
N ASP A 90 -25.89 6.78 17.63
CA ASP A 90 -26.50 5.63 16.95
C ASP A 90 -25.90 4.30 17.41
N ILE A 91 -24.56 4.22 17.52
CA ILE A 91 -23.89 3.02 18.00
C ILE A 91 -24.20 2.77 19.48
N ILE A 92 -24.22 3.83 20.31
CA ILE A 92 -24.54 3.72 21.74
C ILE A 92 -25.97 3.22 21.94
N SER A 93 -26.92 3.75 21.16
CA SER A 93 -28.33 3.38 21.20
C SER A 93 -28.68 2.10 20.43
N GLN A 94 -27.68 1.42 19.84
CA GLN A 94 -27.87 0.21 19.02
C GLN A 94 -28.73 0.44 17.77
N ASN A 95 -28.82 1.69 17.32
CA ASN A 95 -29.55 2.05 16.12
C ASN A 95 -28.67 1.81 14.89
N LEU A 96 -28.84 0.65 14.26
CA LEU A 96 -28.07 0.20 13.08
C LEU A 96 -28.93 0.17 11.81
N SER A 97 -30.00 0.97 11.76
CA SER A 97 -30.78 1.13 10.54
C SER A 97 -29.92 1.72 9.43
N GLU A 98 -30.13 1.23 8.22
CA GLU A 98 -29.64 1.90 7.01
C GLU A 98 -30.51 3.14 6.78
N ASP A 99 -29.87 4.28 6.49
CA ASP A 99 -30.54 5.56 6.19
C ASP A 99 -31.33 5.51 4.87
#